data_AF-A0A7S0J2G1-F1
#
_entry.id   AF-A0A7S0J2G1-F1
#
_cell.length_a   1.000
_cell.length_b   1.000
_cell.length_c   1.000
_cell.angle_alpha   90.00
_cell.angle_beta   90.00
_cell.angle_gamma   90.00
#
_symmetry.space_group_name_H-M   'P 1'
#
loop_
_entity.id
_entity.type
_entity.pdbx_description
1 polymer ?
#
loop_
_entity_poly.entity_id
_entity_poly.type
_entity_poly.pdbx_seq_one_letter_code
_entity_poly.pdbx_strand_id
1 'polypeptide(L)'
;VPPPYVSEKLGLLQRATEQSICIFIHGAGAFYSAPYTDSDVGYWGKLHERTPQCGERRFMHEDTLHRGWEDDWLQMRVCSLLGASARFREVSDVVIFSHSMGSLIIAAAVHKGHCTLHPSATWYSVAAPWNGSVAADALPEVCAGKPSLIDPALQAFARRQRFCEGKGGGPSLGYYSVRNRNNSALAEIAYLRNRVNGSMCGDSAFGLWSWDS
;
A
#
# COMPACT_ATOMS: atom_id res chain seq x y z
N VAL A 1 16.46 36.93 10.48
CA VAL A 1 15.06 36.96 10.01
C VAL A 1 15.07 36.47 8.56
N PRO A 2 14.41 35.35 8.23
CA PRO A 2 14.37 34.88 6.85
C PRO A 2 13.67 35.92 5.94
N PRO A 3 13.98 35.95 4.63
CA PRO A 3 13.35 36.89 3.70
C PRO A 3 11.82 36.75 3.74
N PRO A 4 11.06 37.84 3.62
CA PRO A 4 9.59 37.80 3.70
C PRO A 4 8.95 36.76 2.75
N TYR A 5 9.53 36.57 1.56
CA TYR A 5 9.09 35.57 0.59
C TYR A 5 9.27 34.09 1.06
N VAL A 6 10.30 33.81 1.85
CA VAL A 6 10.56 32.47 2.39
C VAL A 6 9.59 32.18 3.53
N SER A 7 9.29 33.18 4.36
CA SER A 7 8.31 33.05 5.45
C SER A 7 6.88 32.89 4.93
N GLU A 8 6.55 33.52 3.80
CA GLU A 8 5.24 33.39 3.15
C GLU A 8 5.06 32.04 2.46
N LYS A 9 6.09 31.52 1.78
CA LYS A 9 6.08 30.14 1.25
C LYS A 9 6.03 29.09 2.34
N LEU A 10 6.78 29.25 3.44
CA LEU A 10 6.65 28.36 4.58
C LEU A 10 5.26 28.46 5.21
N GLY A 11 4.70 29.66 5.36
CA GLY A 11 3.35 29.85 5.90
C GLY A 11 2.24 29.25 5.04
N LEU A 12 2.39 29.29 3.71
CA LEU A 12 1.48 28.64 2.75
C LEU A 12 1.62 27.13 2.77
N LEU A 13 2.84 26.59 2.83
CA LEU A 13 3.09 25.16 2.99
C LEU A 13 2.56 24.64 4.33
N GLN A 14 2.72 25.42 5.40
CA GLN A 14 2.30 25.07 6.76
C GLN A 14 0.76 25.13 6.92
N ARG A 15 0.10 26.12 6.29
CA ARG A 15 -1.37 26.17 6.18
C ARG A 15 -1.93 25.06 5.29
N ALA A 16 -1.25 24.71 4.20
CA ALA A 16 -1.66 23.58 3.36
C ALA A 16 -1.56 22.25 4.12
N THR A 17 -0.55 22.08 4.98
CA THR A 17 -0.40 20.88 5.81
C THR A 17 -1.49 20.75 6.89
N GLU A 18 -1.89 21.82 7.57
CA GLU A 18 -2.92 21.71 8.63
C GLU A 18 -4.33 21.31 8.12
N GLN A 19 -4.59 21.39 6.80
CA GLN A 19 -5.86 20.98 6.18
C GLN A 19 -5.72 19.75 5.26
N SER A 20 -4.53 19.15 5.20
CA SER A 20 -4.28 18.00 4.32
C SER A 20 -5.01 16.75 4.79
N ILE A 21 -5.76 16.11 3.90
CA ILE A 21 -6.31 14.77 4.12
C ILE A 21 -5.18 13.77 3.80
N CYS A 22 -4.72 13.06 4.83
CA CYS A 22 -3.71 12.00 4.69
C CYS A 22 -4.38 10.64 4.61
N ILE A 23 -4.03 9.86 3.60
CA ILE A 23 -4.66 8.57 3.32
C ILE A 23 -3.58 7.48 3.35
N PHE A 24 -3.81 6.45 4.17
CA PHE A 24 -2.87 5.37 4.42
C PHE A 24 -3.40 4.06 3.83
N ILE A 25 -2.70 3.55 2.81
CA ILE A 25 -3.09 2.37 2.03
C ILE A 25 -2.16 1.21 2.39
N HIS A 26 -2.67 0.26 3.19
CA HIS A 26 -1.90 -0.92 3.58
C HIS A 26 -1.60 -1.86 2.39
N GLY A 27 -0.65 -2.76 2.59
CA GLY A 27 -0.25 -3.79 1.63
C GLY A 27 -1.06 -5.09 1.75
N ALA A 28 -0.45 -6.19 1.33
CA ALA A 28 -1.06 -7.52 1.38
C ALA A 28 -1.19 -8.03 2.83
N GLY A 29 -2.27 -8.77 3.12
CA GLY A 29 -2.44 -9.54 4.36
C GLY A 29 -3.69 -9.24 5.19
N ALA A 30 -4.40 -8.13 4.92
CA ALA A 30 -5.66 -7.88 5.61
C ALA A 30 -6.76 -8.77 5.03
N PHE A 31 -7.53 -9.45 5.88
CA PHE A 31 -8.47 -10.50 5.48
C PHE A 31 -9.94 -10.05 5.60
N TYR A 32 -10.17 -8.74 5.70
CA TYR A 32 -11.49 -8.15 5.89
C TYR A 32 -11.56 -6.80 5.19
N SER A 33 -12.77 -6.39 4.83
CA SER A 33 -13.06 -5.03 4.35
C SER A 33 -13.98 -4.31 5.33
N ALA A 34 -13.69 -3.04 5.60
CA ALA A 34 -14.48 -2.17 6.47
C ALA A 34 -14.39 -0.71 5.96
N PRO A 35 -15.25 0.20 6.46
CA PRO A 35 -15.03 1.64 6.27
C PRO A 35 -13.66 2.04 6.81
N TYR A 36 -13.05 3.09 6.22
CA TYR A 36 -11.80 3.62 6.74
C TYR A 36 -11.97 4.18 8.16
N THR A 37 -10.88 4.21 8.92
CA THR A 37 -10.83 4.80 10.26
C THR A 37 -9.79 5.92 10.31
N ASP A 38 -9.75 6.65 11.42
CA ASP A 38 -8.75 7.68 11.70
C ASP A 38 -7.43 7.14 12.28
N SER A 39 -7.38 5.83 12.54
CA SER A 39 -6.23 5.10 13.09
C SER A 39 -6.25 3.62 12.70
N ASP A 40 -5.07 3.02 12.52
CA ASP A 40 -4.90 1.57 12.32
C ASP A 40 -3.65 1.09 13.06
N VAL A 41 -3.82 0.78 14.34
CA VAL A 41 -2.72 0.29 15.20
C VAL A 41 -2.26 -1.11 14.77
N GLY A 42 -3.12 -1.89 14.11
CA GLY A 42 -2.80 -3.24 13.68
C GLY A 42 -1.77 -3.27 12.56
N TYR A 43 -1.94 -2.44 11.54
CA TYR A 43 -1.03 -2.39 10.39
C TYR A 43 0.01 -1.26 10.47
N TRP A 44 -0.44 -0.06 10.83
CA TRP A 44 0.36 1.17 10.78
C TRP A 44 0.87 1.61 12.15
N GLY A 45 0.52 0.87 13.22
CA GLY A 45 0.88 1.25 14.59
C GLY A 45 0.31 2.61 15.00
N LYS A 46 1.05 3.35 15.82
CA LYS A 46 0.64 4.66 16.34
C LYS A 46 0.93 5.82 15.37
N LEU A 47 0.91 5.57 14.06
CA LEU A 47 1.22 6.60 13.06
C LEU A 47 0.26 7.80 13.10
N HIS A 48 -0.98 7.58 13.53
CA HIS A 48 -1.96 8.65 13.76
C HIS A 48 -1.49 9.67 14.80
N GLU A 49 -0.71 9.26 15.82
CA GLU A 49 -0.10 10.13 16.83
C GLU A 49 1.16 10.86 16.29
N ARG A 50 1.76 10.36 15.21
CA ARG A 50 3.06 10.82 14.67
C ARG A 50 2.93 11.60 13.37
N THR A 51 1.72 11.99 12.99
CA THR A 51 1.44 12.71 11.74
C THR A 51 0.74 14.04 12.00
N PRO A 52 1.23 14.92 12.89
CA PRO A 52 0.54 16.16 13.28
C PRO A 52 0.24 17.09 12.09
N GLN A 53 0.99 16.94 10.99
CA GLN A 53 0.78 17.63 9.72
C GLN A 53 -0.44 17.17 8.91
N CYS A 54 -1.28 16.28 9.42
CA CYS A 54 -2.50 15.81 8.75
C CYS A 54 -3.74 16.33 9.50
N GLY A 55 -4.60 17.08 8.80
CA GLY A 55 -5.87 17.58 9.34
C GLY A 55 -6.91 16.46 9.48
N GLU A 56 -6.99 15.59 8.47
CA GLU A 56 -7.80 14.36 8.47
C GLU A 56 -6.90 13.16 8.15
N ARG A 57 -7.22 12.00 8.73
CA ARG A 57 -6.54 10.74 8.46
C ARG A 57 -7.55 9.69 8.02
N ARG A 58 -7.22 8.94 6.97
CA ARG A 58 -8.02 7.83 6.48
C ARG A 58 -7.14 6.60 6.33
N PHE A 59 -7.33 5.61 7.17
CA PHE A 59 -6.65 4.33 7.08
C PHE A 59 -7.54 3.34 6.35
N MET A 60 -7.05 2.81 5.23
CA MET A 60 -7.75 1.80 4.44
C MET A 60 -8.02 0.54 5.26
N HIS A 61 -9.18 -0.09 5.06
CA HIS A 61 -9.48 -1.43 5.54
C HIS A 61 -10.08 -2.24 4.40
N GLU A 62 -9.25 -2.96 3.65
CA GLU A 62 -9.69 -3.77 2.52
C GLU A 62 -9.11 -5.18 2.57
N ASP A 63 -9.87 -6.17 2.07
CA ASP A 63 -9.38 -7.53 1.95
C ASP A 63 -8.29 -7.60 0.87
N THR A 64 -7.04 -7.58 1.33
CA THR A 64 -5.81 -7.71 0.55
C THR A 64 -5.09 -9.03 0.82
N LEU A 65 -5.75 -9.98 1.50
CA LEU A 65 -5.28 -11.35 1.64
C LEU A 65 -5.84 -12.18 0.47
N HIS A 66 -7.13 -12.04 0.19
CA HIS A 66 -7.83 -12.80 -0.85
C HIS A 66 -7.93 -12.05 -2.19
N ARG A 67 -7.53 -10.78 -2.25
CA ARG A 67 -7.50 -10.00 -3.49
C ARG A 67 -6.07 -9.54 -3.79
N GLY A 68 -5.66 -9.74 -5.03
CA GLY A 68 -4.40 -9.21 -5.57
C GLY A 68 -4.54 -7.74 -5.95
N TRP A 69 -3.41 -7.09 -6.24
CA TRP A 69 -3.38 -5.68 -6.64
C TRP A 69 -4.13 -5.40 -7.97
N GLU A 70 -4.32 -6.43 -8.78
CA GLU A 70 -4.98 -6.43 -10.08
C GLU A 70 -6.52 -6.48 -10.00
N ASP A 71 -7.08 -6.77 -8.82
CA ASP A 71 -8.52 -6.89 -8.59
C ASP A 71 -9.25 -5.56 -8.81
N ASP A 72 -10.21 -5.56 -9.74
CA ASP A 72 -10.90 -4.37 -10.22
C ASP A 72 -11.73 -3.69 -9.12
N TRP A 73 -12.40 -4.51 -8.31
CA TRP A 73 -13.22 -4.03 -7.21
C TRP A 73 -12.36 -3.36 -6.13
N LEU A 74 -11.23 -3.98 -5.77
CA LEU A 74 -10.27 -3.40 -4.84
C LEU A 74 -9.71 -2.06 -5.35
N GLN A 75 -9.36 -1.97 -6.63
CA GLN A 75 -8.89 -0.73 -7.26
C GLN A 75 -9.93 0.39 -7.20
N MET A 76 -11.19 0.08 -7.51
CA MET A 76 -12.30 1.04 -7.38
C MET A 76 -12.51 1.51 -5.94
N ARG A 77 -12.41 0.61 -4.96
CA ARG A 77 -12.53 0.92 -3.53
C ARG A 77 -11.42 1.86 -3.07
N VAL A 78 -10.18 1.59 -3.48
CA VAL A 78 -9.04 2.49 -3.20
C VAL A 78 -9.23 3.85 -3.85
N CYS A 79 -9.63 3.92 -5.12
CA CYS A 79 -9.93 5.21 -5.75
C CYS A 79 -11.05 5.98 -5.01
N SER A 80 -12.10 5.28 -4.56
CA SER A 80 -13.17 5.91 -3.78
C SER A 80 -12.68 6.46 -2.45
N LEU A 81 -11.79 5.74 -1.76
CA LEU A 81 -11.15 6.21 -0.52
C LEU A 81 -10.30 7.46 -0.75
N LEU A 82 -9.60 7.52 -1.89
CA LEU A 82 -8.82 8.67 -2.33
C LEU A 82 -9.65 9.91 -2.66
N GLY A 83 -10.98 9.77 -2.78
CA GLY A 83 -11.90 10.87 -3.09
C GLY A 83 -12.47 10.83 -4.51
N ALA A 84 -12.13 9.83 -5.32
CA ALA A 84 -12.78 9.63 -6.61
C ALA A 84 -14.23 9.17 -6.44
N SER A 85 -15.07 9.50 -7.41
CA SER A 85 -16.48 9.13 -7.46
C SER A 85 -16.90 8.80 -8.89
N ALA A 86 -18.12 8.28 -9.06
CA ALA A 86 -18.69 8.02 -10.39
C ALA A 86 -18.76 9.28 -11.27
N ARG A 87 -18.84 10.48 -10.66
CA ARG A 87 -18.91 11.76 -11.37
C ARG A 87 -17.54 12.42 -11.56
N PHE A 88 -16.62 12.20 -10.62
CA PHE A 88 -15.30 12.84 -10.60
C PHE A 88 -14.23 11.80 -10.34
N ARG A 89 -13.49 11.42 -11.38
CA ARG A 89 -12.42 10.42 -11.26
C ARG A 89 -11.09 11.01 -10.80
N GLU A 90 -10.95 12.32 -10.84
CA GLU A 90 -9.72 13.01 -10.44
C GLU A 90 -9.65 13.15 -8.92
N VAL A 91 -8.50 12.77 -8.38
CA VAL A 91 -8.12 12.89 -6.96
C VAL A 91 -7.18 14.09 -6.83
N SER A 92 -7.56 15.07 -6.02
CA SER A 92 -6.80 16.29 -5.77
C SER A 92 -6.65 16.56 -4.28
N ASP A 93 -5.64 17.34 -3.90
CA ASP A 93 -5.50 17.94 -2.56
C ASP A 93 -5.45 16.93 -1.39
N VAL A 94 -4.90 15.74 -1.67
CA VAL A 94 -4.66 14.67 -0.68
C VAL A 94 -3.18 14.30 -0.60
N VAL A 95 -2.77 13.76 0.55
CA VAL A 95 -1.45 13.13 0.73
C VAL A 95 -1.64 11.63 0.91
N ILE A 96 -1.09 10.85 0.01
CA ILE A 96 -1.24 9.39 -0.05
C ILE A 96 0.04 8.74 0.46
N PHE A 97 -0.08 7.90 1.48
CA PHE A 97 0.97 6.99 1.92
C PHE A 97 0.54 5.58 1.61
N SER A 98 1.28 4.88 0.75
CA SER A 98 0.97 3.49 0.40
C SER A 98 2.14 2.58 0.72
N HIS A 99 1.84 1.37 1.19
CA HIS A 99 2.84 0.39 1.55
C HIS A 99 2.72 -0.89 0.73
N SER A 100 3.85 -1.43 0.27
CA SER A 100 3.95 -2.74 -0.38
C SER A 100 2.96 -2.87 -1.55
N MET A 101 2.10 -3.89 -1.54
CA MET A 101 1.05 -4.11 -2.54
C MET A 101 0.09 -2.91 -2.68
N GLY A 102 -0.08 -2.09 -1.63
CA GLY A 102 -0.90 -0.88 -1.65
C GLY A 102 -0.51 0.10 -2.76
N SER A 103 0.80 0.26 -3.01
CA SER A 103 1.28 1.10 -4.11
C SER A 103 0.92 0.54 -5.48
N LEU A 104 0.93 -0.78 -5.63
CA LEU A 104 0.55 -1.45 -6.88
C LEU A 104 -0.95 -1.34 -7.14
N ILE A 105 -1.79 -1.39 -6.08
CA ILE A 105 -3.24 -1.17 -6.21
C ILE A 105 -3.51 0.23 -6.78
N ILE A 106 -2.90 1.27 -6.20
CA ILE A 106 -3.05 2.64 -6.70
C ILE A 106 -2.56 2.76 -8.14
N ALA A 107 -1.37 2.21 -8.42
CA ALA A 107 -0.79 2.26 -9.76
C ALA A 107 -1.71 1.61 -10.80
N ALA A 108 -2.20 0.40 -10.52
CA ALA A 108 -3.11 -0.30 -11.41
C ALA A 108 -4.45 0.41 -11.56
N ALA A 109 -4.97 1.00 -10.47
CA ALA A 109 -6.19 1.77 -10.50
C ALA A 109 -6.09 3.00 -11.41
N VAL A 110 -4.95 3.70 -11.34
CA VAL A 110 -4.65 4.83 -12.23
C VAL A 110 -4.42 4.38 -13.66
N HIS A 111 -3.69 3.28 -13.87
CA HIS A 111 -3.42 2.73 -15.20
C HIS A 111 -4.70 2.34 -15.95
N LYS A 112 -5.64 1.68 -15.26
CA LYS A 112 -6.95 1.31 -15.82
C LYS A 112 -7.95 2.47 -15.89
N GLY A 113 -7.62 3.64 -15.34
CA GLY A 113 -8.47 4.82 -15.36
C GLY A 113 -9.66 4.78 -14.40
N HIS A 114 -9.58 4.01 -13.31
CA HIS A 114 -10.55 4.08 -12.22
C HIS A 114 -10.49 5.43 -11.51
N CYS A 115 -9.29 6.00 -11.38
CA CYS A 115 -9.06 7.38 -10.96
C CYS A 115 -7.81 7.98 -11.60
N THR A 116 -7.66 9.30 -11.53
CA THR A 116 -6.45 10.03 -11.93
C THR A 116 -5.93 10.84 -10.77
N LEU A 117 -4.62 11.06 -10.68
CA LEU A 117 -4.02 11.93 -9.66
C LEU A 117 -3.75 13.31 -10.27
N HIS A 118 -4.41 14.33 -9.73
CA HIS A 118 -4.13 15.73 -10.05
C HIS A 118 -2.73 16.11 -9.51
N PRO A 119 -2.01 17.08 -10.10
CA PRO A 119 -0.71 17.53 -9.58
C PRO A 119 -0.71 18.03 -8.13
N SER A 120 -1.86 18.38 -7.56
CA SER A 120 -1.97 18.75 -6.14
C SER A 120 -2.06 17.55 -5.19
N ALA A 121 -2.35 16.34 -5.69
CA ALA A 121 -2.23 15.12 -4.91
C ALA A 121 -0.74 14.73 -4.77
N THR A 122 -0.33 14.38 -3.56
CA THR A 122 1.03 13.95 -3.26
C THR A 122 1.03 12.48 -2.90
N TRP A 123 1.89 11.67 -3.50
CA TRP A 123 1.96 10.23 -3.26
C TRP A 123 3.34 9.77 -2.81
N TYR A 124 3.42 9.24 -1.59
CA TYR A 124 4.58 8.59 -1.01
C TYR A 124 4.40 7.07 -1.00
N SER A 125 5.35 6.35 -1.59
CA SER A 125 5.33 4.89 -1.69
C SER A 125 6.39 4.26 -0.79
N VAL A 126 5.99 3.32 0.05
CA VAL A 126 6.86 2.59 0.99
C VAL A 126 6.98 1.14 0.54
N ALA A 127 8.19 0.66 0.27
CA ALA A 127 8.51 -0.74 -0.01
C ALA A 127 7.65 -1.41 -1.11
N ALA A 128 7.27 -0.66 -2.14
CA ALA A 128 6.46 -1.18 -3.24
C ALA A 128 7.26 -2.18 -4.10
N PRO A 129 6.72 -3.39 -4.37
CA PRO A 129 7.37 -4.37 -5.22
C PRO A 129 7.11 -4.07 -6.70
N TRP A 130 7.63 -2.93 -7.20
CA TRP A 130 7.45 -2.48 -8.59
C TRP A 130 7.91 -3.52 -9.62
N ASN A 131 8.92 -4.30 -9.28
CA ASN A 131 9.45 -5.37 -10.12
C ASN A 131 9.07 -6.77 -9.59
N GLY A 132 8.12 -6.83 -8.67
CA GLY A 132 7.72 -8.06 -8.00
C GLY A 132 8.66 -8.47 -6.86
N SER A 133 8.26 -9.51 -6.15
CA SER A 133 8.93 -10.05 -4.98
C SER A 133 9.42 -11.47 -5.25
N VAL A 134 10.73 -11.67 -5.14
CA VAL A 134 11.36 -13.00 -5.22
C VAL A 134 10.88 -13.90 -4.07
N ALA A 135 10.58 -13.34 -2.89
CA ALA A 135 10.02 -14.10 -1.78
C ALA A 135 8.62 -14.62 -2.09
N ALA A 136 7.81 -13.86 -2.83
CA ALA A 136 6.48 -14.31 -3.27
C ALA A 136 6.55 -15.46 -4.29
N ASP A 137 7.62 -15.57 -5.08
CA ASP A 137 7.82 -16.69 -6.01
C ASP A 137 7.95 -18.04 -5.28
N ALA A 138 8.45 -18.05 -4.05
CA ALA A 138 8.65 -19.25 -3.25
C ALA A 138 7.36 -19.77 -2.57
N LEU A 139 6.30 -18.96 -2.53
CA LEU A 139 5.06 -19.31 -1.81
C LEU A 139 4.41 -20.63 -2.25
N PRO A 140 4.32 -20.98 -3.56
CA PRO A 140 3.74 -22.26 -3.96
C PRO A 140 4.46 -23.46 -3.32
N GLU A 141 5.78 -23.39 -3.23
CA GLU A 141 6.61 -24.47 -2.68
C GLU A 141 6.44 -24.53 -1.16
N VAL A 142 6.51 -23.37 -0.48
CA VAL A 142 6.31 -23.24 0.97
C VAL A 142 4.94 -23.77 1.39
N CYS A 143 3.88 -23.40 0.66
CA CYS A 143 2.52 -23.81 0.97
C CYS A 143 2.24 -25.28 0.63
N ALA A 144 2.87 -25.82 -0.42
CA ALA A 144 2.79 -27.25 -0.76
C ALA A 144 3.44 -28.15 0.30
N GLY A 145 4.37 -27.62 1.11
CA GLY A 145 4.82 -28.27 2.33
C GLY A 145 5.64 -29.54 2.12
N LYS A 146 6.47 -29.60 1.07
CA LYS A 146 7.36 -30.74 0.83
C LYS A 146 8.52 -30.72 1.86
N PRO A 147 8.51 -31.58 2.89
CA PRO A 147 9.36 -31.43 4.08
C PRO A 147 10.86 -31.60 3.80
N SER A 148 11.23 -32.23 2.68
CA SER A 148 12.62 -32.47 2.30
C SER A 148 13.30 -31.27 1.64
N LEU A 149 12.56 -30.19 1.34
CA LEU A 149 13.08 -29.03 0.60
C LEU A 149 12.91 -27.69 1.34
N ILE A 150 12.07 -27.63 2.38
CA ILE A 150 11.70 -26.37 3.04
C ILE A 150 11.76 -26.52 4.55
N ASP A 151 12.39 -25.53 5.19
CA ASP A 151 12.51 -25.40 6.64
C ASP A 151 11.11 -25.47 7.31
N PRO A 152 10.86 -26.41 8.22
CA PRO A 152 9.60 -26.51 8.98
C PRO A 152 9.23 -25.21 9.71
N ALA A 153 10.21 -24.45 10.19
CA ALA A 153 9.98 -23.16 10.84
C ALA A 153 9.44 -22.12 9.85
N LEU A 154 9.99 -22.08 8.62
CA LEU A 154 9.50 -21.21 7.56
C LEU A 154 8.06 -21.58 7.17
N GLN A 155 7.75 -22.87 7.08
CA GLN A 155 6.39 -23.32 6.77
C GLN A 155 5.40 -22.95 7.89
N ALA A 156 5.78 -23.18 9.16
CA ALA A 156 4.95 -22.80 10.30
C ALA A 156 4.72 -21.28 10.34
N PHE A 157 5.76 -20.49 10.05
CA PHE A 157 5.65 -19.04 9.92
C PHE A 157 4.70 -18.63 8.80
N ALA A 158 4.84 -19.19 7.59
CA ALA A 158 4.00 -18.87 6.45
C ALA A 158 2.51 -19.15 6.73
N ARG A 159 2.22 -20.26 7.43
CA ARG A 159 0.85 -20.56 7.89
C ARG A 159 0.36 -19.57 8.94
N ARG A 160 1.19 -19.22 9.92
CA ARG A 160 0.85 -18.22 10.95
C ARG A 160 0.55 -16.85 10.35
N GLN A 161 1.32 -16.44 9.34
CA GLN A 161 1.14 -15.18 8.62
C GLN A 161 0.09 -15.26 7.49
N ARG A 162 -0.65 -16.37 7.41
CA ARG A 162 -1.77 -16.56 6.48
C ARG A 162 -1.37 -16.57 5.00
N PHE A 163 -0.08 -16.72 4.69
CA PHE A 163 0.44 -16.76 3.32
C PHE A 163 -0.10 -17.94 2.51
N CYS A 164 -0.55 -19.00 3.19
CA CYS A 164 -1.05 -20.23 2.61
C CYS A 164 -2.58 -20.42 2.77
N GLU A 165 -3.33 -19.32 2.96
CA GLU A 165 -4.79 -19.33 3.04
C GLU A 165 -5.47 -19.19 1.66
N GLY A 166 -4.76 -19.51 0.58
CA GLY A 166 -5.34 -19.64 -0.74
C GLY A 166 -6.18 -20.91 -0.91
N LYS A 167 -6.82 -21.04 -2.07
CA LYS A 167 -7.64 -22.22 -2.41
C LYS A 167 -6.83 -23.51 -2.26
N GLY A 168 -7.37 -24.47 -1.51
CA GLY A 168 -6.73 -25.77 -1.28
C GLY A 168 -5.44 -25.71 -0.44
N GLY A 169 -5.24 -24.65 0.35
CA GLY A 169 -4.02 -24.45 1.14
C GLY A 169 -2.83 -23.92 0.33
N GLY A 170 -3.09 -23.40 -0.88
CA GLY A 170 -2.09 -22.72 -1.71
C GLY A 170 -1.81 -21.29 -1.27
N PRO A 171 -0.97 -20.55 -2.01
CA PRO A 171 -0.68 -19.15 -1.72
C PRO A 171 -1.93 -18.28 -1.69
N SER A 172 -2.04 -17.40 -0.70
CA SER A 172 -3.05 -16.34 -0.67
C SER A 172 -2.84 -15.38 -1.85
N LEU A 173 -3.92 -14.91 -2.48
CA LEU A 173 -3.84 -14.11 -3.70
C LEU A 173 -3.12 -12.77 -3.50
N GLY A 174 -3.31 -12.11 -2.36
CA GLY A 174 -2.60 -10.86 -2.04
C GLY A 174 -1.08 -11.01 -2.16
N TYR A 175 -0.48 -11.92 -1.39
CA TYR A 175 0.96 -12.15 -1.46
C TYR A 175 1.41 -12.78 -2.78
N TYR A 176 0.59 -13.63 -3.40
CA TYR A 176 0.97 -14.28 -4.66
C TYR A 176 0.95 -13.33 -5.87
N SER A 177 0.04 -12.34 -5.87
CA SER A 177 -0.12 -11.38 -6.95
C SER A 177 1.12 -10.51 -7.18
N VAL A 178 1.97 -10.35 -6.16
CA VAL A 178 3.19 -9.53 -6.23
C VAL A 178 4.44 -10.33 -6.59
N ARG A 179 4.28 -11.58 -7.05
CA ARG A 179 5.40 -12.42 -7.53
C ARG A 179 6.19 -11.77 -8.67
N ASN A 180 7.49 -12.05 -8.74
CA ASN A 180 8.36 -11.56 -9.80
C ASN A 180 8.22 -12.42 -11.07
N ARG A 181 8.17 -13.75 -10.92
CA ARG A 181 8.07 -14.67 -12.06
C ARG A 181 6.69 -14.64 -12.69
N ASN A 182 6.66 -14.63 -14.03
CA ASN A 182 5.44 -14.71 -14.84
C ASN A 182 4.39 -13.64 -14.50
N ASN A 183 4.86 -12.43 -14.16
CA ASN A 183 4.00 -11.29 -13.82
C ASN A 183 4.30 -10.08 -14.71
N SER A 184 4.02 -10.21 -16.00
CA SER A 184 4.26 -9.14 -16.98
C SER A 184 3.42 -7.89 -16.72
N ALA A 185 2.27 -8.01 -16.05
CA ALA A 185 1.39 -6.90 -15.73
C ALA A 185 2.05 -5.84 -14.83
N LEU A 186 3.04 -6.21 -14.02
CA LEU A 186 3.83 -5.24 -13.24
C LEU A 186 4.60 -4.26 -14.14
N ALA A 187 5.07 -4.71 -15.31
CA ALA A 187 5.77 -3.85 -16.25
C ALA A 187 4.85 -2.77 -16.86
N GLU A 188 3.56 -3.06 -17.00
CA GLU A 188 2.56 -2.13 -17.56
C GLU A 188 2.31 -0.95 -16.61
N ILE A 189 2.41 -1.17 -15.30
CA ILE A 189 2.20 -0.13 -14.28
C ILE A 189 3.51 0.49 -13.78
N ALA A 190 4.67 -0.07 -14.14
CA ALA A 190 5.98 0.33 -13.60
C ALA A 190 6.33 1.81 -13.86
N TYR A 191 5.82 2.42 -14.94
CA TYR A 191 6.05 3.84 -15.23
C TYR A 191 5.46 4.77 -14.15
N LEU A 192 4.44 4.32 -13.41
CA LEU A 192 3.82 5.09 -12.33
C LEU A 192 4.71 5.25 -11.12
N ARG A 193 5.79 4.46 -10.99
CA ARG A 193 6.84 4.70 -9.99
C ARG A 193 7.47 6.10 -10.15
N ASN A 194 7.45 6.67 -11.35
CA ASN A 194 7.99 8.01 -11.60
C ASN A 194 6.98 9.12 -11.28
N ARG A 195 5.75 8.76 -10.90
CA ARG A 195 4.71 9.71 -10.48
C ARG A 195 4.57 9.84 -8.96
N VAL A 196 5.34 9.06 -8.20
CA VAL A 196 5.41 9.23 -6.74
C VAL A 196 6.25 10.47 -6.41
N ASN A 197 5.85 11.20 -5.38
CA ASN A 197 6.58 12.36 -4.86
C ASN A 197 7.73 11.95 -3.94
N GLY A 198 7.71 10.71 -3.43
CA GLY A 198 8.82 10.14 -2.70
C GLY A 198 8.66 8.62 -2.56
N SER A 199 9.79 7.94 -2.38
CA SER A 199 9.80 6.51 -2.11
C SER A 199 10.69 6.20 -0.92
N MET A 200 10.24 5.26 -0.08
CA MET A 200 10.99 4.74 1.05
C MET A 200 11.23 3.26 0.83
N CYS A 201 12.46 2.81 1.02
CA CYS A 201 12.83 1.41 0.96
C CYS A 201 13.44 1.02 2.30
N GLY A 202 13.05 -0.14 2.83
CA GLY A 202 13.73 -0.74 3.97
C GLY A 202 15.01 -1.44 3.52
N ASP A 203 16.02 -1.44 4.36
CA ASP A 203 17.18 -2.33 4.28
C ASP A 203 16.88 -3.71 4.92
N SER A 204 15.72 -3.85 5.58
CA SER A 204 15.28 -5.05 6.30
C SER A 204 13.81 -5.39 6.00
N ALA A 205 13.53 -6.69 5.86
CA ALA A 205 12.18 -7.24 5.67
C ALA A 205 11.27 -7.07 6.92
N PHE A 206 11.86 -6.73 8.07
CA PHE A 206 11.16 -6.59 9.35
C PHE A 206 10.97 -5.14 9.79
N GLY A 207 11.49 -4.16 9.04
CA GLY A 207 11.58 -2.76 9.50
C GLY A 207 10.24 -2.05 9.76
N LEU A 208 9.11 -2.60 9.31
CA LEU A 208 7.76 -2.09 9.63
C LEU A 208 7.15 -2.71 10.89
N TRP A 209 7.75 -3.76 11.44
CA TRP A 209 7.28 -4.38 12.67
C TRP A 209 7.86 -3.61 13.85
N SER A 210 7.16 -2.56 14.28
CA SER A 210 7.48 -1.91 15.55
C SER A 210 7.05 -2.83 16.70
N TRP A 211 8.02 -3.52 17.32
CA TRP A 211 7.85 -4.14 18.64
C TRP A 211 7.97 -3.05 19.71
N ASP A 212 7.01 -2.14 19.76
CA ASP A 212 6.83 -1.29 20.94
C ASP A 212 5.91 -2.05 21.90
N SER A 213 6.50 -2.92 22.72
CA SER A 213 5.86 -3.54 23.89
C SER A 213 5.82 -2.58 25.07
#